data_AF-A0A449BKL8-F1
#
_entry.id   AF-A0A449BKL8-F1
#
_cell.length_a   1.000
_cell.length_b   1.000
_cell.length_c   1.000
_cell.angle_alpha   90.00
_cell.angle_beta   90.00
_cell.angle_gamma   90.00
#
_symmetry.space_group_name_H-M   'P 1'
#
loop_
_entity.id
_entity.type
_entity.pdbx_description
1 polymer ?
#
loop_
_entity_poly.entity_id
_entity_poly.type
_entity_poly.pdbx_seq_one_letter_code
_entity_poly.pdbx_strand_id
1 'polypeptide(L)'
;MKKENLILVLCFVMMFVLGIVVVSIQTVLPSTPVDKMFNQKVNIVNEKTVVDSDYVNIRSHADVMSLSNEKLADLYVVTANHPTYFDLELYVAIDANGKVYAIDKKVETHDSTSASYFKLVRNYLLQNYNGLYYENVQYIDGAAGATTIGVSRSTIKAAVSQTIIYHNGEPIDHLELLFGTDAYTLTNTSTVNKITIMDVTVGGVQYKVYQHTGEGDYYDHSATHVAPITIFVALDASNDIKFVSLPEDLYGHTGGSYYTRSVNYFNSYVSTNINDELVDYTAGPTDESMGSQYLITKLLNEIKEVVSWNNLLNLWLF
;
A
#
# COMPACT_ATOMS: atom_id res chain seq x y z
N MET A 1 -62.44 23.57 -7.66
CA MET A 1 -62.23 22.10 -7.75
C MET A 1 -62.89 21.43 -6.55
N LYS A 2 -63.57 20.30 -6.74
CA LYS A 2 -64.05 19.48 -5.62
C LYS A 2 -62.86 18.95 -4.82
N LYS A 3 -63.01 18.76 -3.51
CA LYS A 3 -61.94 18.24 -2.61
C LYS A 3 -61.31 16.94 -3.14
N GLU A 4 -62.12 16.08 -3.74
CA GLU A 4 -61.71 14.82 -4.36
C GLU A 4 -60.70 15.02 -5.50
N ASN A 5 -60.92 16.03 -6.36
CA ASN A 5 -60.00 16.35 -7.46
C ASN A 5 -58.67 16.91 -6.95
N LEU A 6 -58.68 17.60 -5.80
CA LEU A 6 -57.45 18.11 -5.19
C LEU A 6 -56.60 16.97 -4.63
N ILE A 7 -57.23 16.01 -3.93
CA ILE A 7 -56.54 14.83 -3.39
C ILE A 7 -55.93 13.99 -4.52
N LEU A 8 -56.68 13.78 -5.61
CA LEU A 8 -56.22 12.97 -6.74
C LEU A 8 -54.98 13.59 -7.43
N VAL A 9 -54.98 14.91 -7.62
CA VAL A 9 -53.83 15.65 -8.19
C VAL A 9 -52.62 15.55 -7.26
N LEU A 10 -52.82 15.66 -5.95
CA LEU A 10 -51.73 15.58 -4.97
C LEU A 10 -51.11 14.18 -4.94
N CYS A 11 -51.93 13.12 -5.00
CA CYS A 11 -51.45 11.75 -5.14
C CYS A 11 -50.71 11.51 -6.47
N PHE A 12 -51.18 12.07 -7.59
CA PHE A 12 -50.52 11.96 -8.88
C PHE A 12 -49.15 12.65 -8.90
N VAL A 13 -49.07 13.89 -8.39
CA VAL A 13 -47.80 14.63 -8.28
C VAL A 13 -46.84 13.89 -7.36
N MET A 14 -47.31 13.33 -6.25
CA MET A 14 -46.48 12.52 -5.35
C MET A 14 -45.94 11.26 -6.04
N MET A 15 -46.79 10.52 -6.78
CA MET A 15 -46.32 9.36 -7.55
C MET A 15 -45.33 9.74 -8.65
N PHE A 16 -45.55 10.89 -9.30
CA PHE A 16 -44.64 11.38 -10.33
C PHE A 16 -43.27 11.76 -9.75
N VAL A 17 -43.25 12.46 -8.62
CA VAL A 17 -42.01 12.78 -7.90
C VAL A 17 -41.31 11.51 -7.42
N LEU A 18 -42.05 10.54 -6.86
CA LEU A 18 -41.49 9.24 -6.47
C LEU A 18 -40.92 8.49 -7.68
N GLY A 19 -41.61 8.52 -8.82
CA GLY A 19 -41.12 7.93 -10.07
C GLY A 19 -39.80 8.54 -10.53
N ILE A 20 -39.68 9.88 -10.51
CA ILE A 20 -38.43 10.57 -10.84
C ILE A 20 -37.32 10.19 -9.86
N VAL A 21 -37.61 10.16 -8.56
CA VAL A 21 -36.62 9.80 -7.53
C VAL A 21 -36.14 8.36 -7.71
N VAL A 22 -37.03 7.40 -7.94
CA VAL A 22 -36.68 6.00 -8.16
C VAL A 22 -35.82 5.83 -9.43
N VAL A 23 -36.19 6.47 -10.53
CA VAL A 23 -35.41 6.42 -11.78
C VAL A 23 -34.04 7.08 -11.60
N SER A 24 -33.97 8.21 -10.88
CA SER A 24 -32.71 8.93 -10.61
C SER A 24 -31.78 8.14 -9.66
N ILE A 25 -32.35 7.36 -8.73
CA ILE A 25 -31.56 6.48 -7.85
C ILE A 25 -30.97 5.31 -8.66
N GLN A 26 -31.73 4.73 -9.58
CA GLN A 26 -31.26 3.60 -10.42
C GLN A 26 -30.11 3.98 -11.35
N THR A 27 -30.00 5.24 -11.78
CA THR A 27 -28.91 5.69 -12.66
C THR A 27 -27.61 5.97 -11.91
N VAL A 28 -27.65 6.10 -10.57
CA VAL A 28 -26.49 6.45 -9.73
C VAL A 28 -26.00 5.27 -8.90
N LEU A 29 -26.85 4.28 -8.60
CA LEU A 29 -26.49 3.16 -7.74
C LEU A 29 -25.53 2.15 -8.41
N PRO A 30 -24.53 1.64 -7.66
CA PRO A 30 -23.62 0.59 -8.12
C PRO A 30 -24.36 -0.70 -8.48
N SER A 31 -24.13 -1.20 -9.70
CA SER A 31 -24.83 -2.37 -10.24
C SER A 31 -23.89 -3.53 -10.60
N THR A 32 -22.73 -3.21 -11.17
CA THR A 32 -21.72 -4.19 -11.58
C THR A 32 -20.72 -4.47 -10.44
N PRO A 33 -19.94 -5.57 -10.49
CA PRO A 33 -18.85 -5.80 -9.53
C PRO A 33 -17.87 -4.62 -9.46
N VAL A 34 -17.52 -4.04 -10.61
CA VAL A 34 -16.60 -2.89 -10.69
C VAL A 34 -17.23 -1.64 -10.10
N ASP A 35 -18.53 -1.37 -10.35
CA ASP A 35 -19.22 -0.25 -9.70
C ASP A 35 -19.14 -0.35 -8.16
N LYS A 36 -19.25 -1.58 -7.63
CA LYS A 36 -19.20 -1.83 -6.18
C LYS A 36 -17.81 -1.59 -5.59
N MET A 37 -16.74 -1.80 -6.36
CA MET A 37 -15.37 -1.53 -5.91
C MET A 37 -15.17 -0.04 -5.60
N PHE A 38 -15.75 0.84 -6.42
CA PHE A 38 -15.63 2.29 -6.28
C PHE A 38 -16.82 2.94 -5.58
N ASN A 39 -17.80 2.15 -5.15
CA ASN A 39 -19.07 2.61 -4.58
C ASN A 39 -19.79 3.68 -5.43
N GLN A 40 -19.62 3.62 -6.74
CA GLN A 40 -20.25 4.52 -7.72
C GLN A 40 -20.37 3.84 -9.07
N LYS A 41 -21.28 4.32 -9.92
CA LYS A 41 -21.33 3.91 -11.33
C LYS A 41 -20.04 4.31 -12.05
N VAL A 42 -19.44 3.37 -12.77
CA VAL A 42 -18.21 3.61 -13.55
C VAL A 42 -18.34 3.14 -14.99
N ASN A 43 -17.49 3.68 -15.85
CA ASN A 43 -17.32 3.25 -17.24
C ASN A 43 -15.95 2.57 -17.39
N ILE A 44 -15.93 1.41 -18.04
CA ILE A 44 -14.69 0.71 -18.41
C ILE A 44 -14.39 1.06 -19.86
N VAL A 45 -13.22 1.62 -20.13
CA VAL A 45 -12.81 2.07 -21.47
C VAL A 45 -11.41 1.55 -21.80
N ASN A 46 -11.02 1.63 -23.08
CA ASN A 46 -9.68 1.25 -23.56
C ASN A 46 -9.24 -0.17 -23.19
N GLU A 47 -10.17 -1.13 -23.15
CA GLU A 47 -9.84 -2.51 -22.87
C GLU A 47 -8.92 -3.10 -23.95
N LYS A 48 -7.77 -3.62 -23.53
CA LYS A 48 -6.77 -4.28 -24.37
C LYS A 48 -6.36 -5.61 -23.76
N THR A 49 -6.12 -6.61 -24.60
CA THR A 49 -5.54 -7.87 -24.17
C THR A 49 -4.10 -7.66 -23.74
N VAL A 50 -3.70 -8.26 -22.62
CA VAL A 50 -2.31 -8.30 -22.17
C VAL A 50 -1.66 -9.52 -22.81
N VAL A 51 -0.56 -9.30 -23.54
CA VAL A 51 0.21 -10.35 -24.21
C VAL A 51 1.65 -10.26 -23.70
N ASP A 52 1.88 -10.93 -22.57
CA ASP A 52 3.17 -10.98 -21.90
C ASP A 52 3.42 -12.43 -21.43
N SER A 53 4.59 -12.99 -21.78
CA SER A 53 4.94 -14.36 -21.44
C SER A 53 5.20 -14.56 -19.95
N ASP A 54 5.55 -13.49 -19.24
CA ASP A 54 5.91 -13.56 -17.83
C ASP A 54 4.67 -13.33 -16.94
N TYR A 55 3.60 -12.75 -17.51
CA TYR A 55 2.33 -12.42 -16.84
C TYR A 55 1.11 -13.06 -17.52
N VAL A 56 1.21 -14.34 -17.90
CA VAL A 56 0.16 -15.09 -18.64
C VAL A 56 -1.20 -15.17 -17.93
N ASN A 57 -1.24 -14.93 -16.62
CA ASN A 57 -2.46 -14.90 -15.84
C ASN A 57 -3.22 -13.58 -15.97
N ILE A 58 -2.58 -12.50 -16.43
CA ILE A 58 -3.23 -11.22 -16.71
C ILE A 58 -3.78 -11.27 -18.14
N ARG A 59 -5.10 -11.16 -18.29
CA ARG A 59 -5.82 -11.35 -19.56
C ARG A 59 -6.07 -10.03 -20.29
N SER A 60 -6.52 -9.03 -19.56
CA SER A 60 -6.80 -7.72 -20.13
C SER A 60 -6.53 -6.59 -19.13
N HIS A 61 -6.32 -5.41 -19.70
CA HIS A 61 -6.12 -4.13 -19.03
C HIS A 61 -7.14 -3.14 -19.59
N ALA A 62 -7.77 -2.34 -18.74
CA ALA A 62 -8.69 -1.27 -19.12
C ALA A 62 -8.59 -0.08 -18.15
N ASP A 63 -9.07 1.09 -18.55
CA ASP A 63 -9.21 2.24 -17.66
C ASP A 63 -10.60 2.25 -17.01
N VAL A 64 -10.67 2.55 -15.72
CA VAL A 64 -11.93 2.83 -15.01
C VAL A 64 -12.13 4.33 -14.92
N MET A 65 -13.23 4.80 -15.49
CA MET A 65 -13.60 6.22 -15.51
C MET A 65 -14.86 6.44 -14.68
N SER A 66 -14.94 7.56 -13.97
CA SER A 66 -16.19 8.04 -13.39
C SER A 66 -17.17 8.46 -14.51
N LEU A 67 -18.44 8.69 -14.14
CA LEU A 67 -19.42 9.26 -15.08
C LEU A 67 -19.05 10.70 -15.52
N SER A 68 -18.22 11.41 -14.75
CA SER A 68 -17.67 12.72 -15.10
C SER A 68 -16.39 12.64 -15.94
N ASN A 69 -16.00 11.43 -16.39
CA ASN A 69 -14.82 11.18 -17.21
C ASN A 69 -13.49 11.47 -16.49
N GLU A 70 -13.47 11.34 -15.17
CA GLU A 70 -12.24 11.32 -14.35
C GLU A 70 -11.71 9.89 -14.28
N LYS A 71 -10.39 9.70 -14.46
CA LYS A 71 -9.78 8.37 -14.30
C LYS A 71 -9.71 8.02 -12.81
N LEU A 72 -10.32 6.88 -12.46
CA LEU A 72 -10.36 6.38 -11.08
C LEU A 72 -9.27 5.35 -10.83
N ALA A 73 -9.03 4.43 -11.78
CA ALA A 73 -8.06 3.34 -11.62
C ALA A 73 -7.72 2.69 -12.96
N ASP A 74 -6.64 1.91 -12.97
CA ASP A 74 -6.35 0.90 -13.98
C ASP A 74 -6.95 -0.45 -13.54
N LEU A 75 -7.70 -1.11 -14.43
CA LEU A 75 -8.42 -2.36 -14.18
C LEU A 75 -7.79 -3.51 -14.96
N TYR A 76 -7.56 -4.60 -14.25
CA TYR A 76 -7.00 -5.84 -14.76
C TYR A 76 -7.98 -6.99 -14.61
N VAL A 77 -8.06 -7.83 -15.64
CA VAL A 77 -8.72 -9.14 -15.56
C VAL A 77 -7.66 -10.20 -15.38
N VAL A 78 -7.70 -10.91 -14.26
CA VAL A 78 -6.64 -11.83 -13.85
C VAL A 78 -7.22 -13.21 -13.53
N THR A 79 -6.57 -14.28 -13.99
CA THR A 79 -6.96 -15.66 -13.65
C THR A 79 -6.18 -16.15 -12.43
N ALA A 80 -6.89 -16.69 -11.44
CA ALA A 80 -6.36 -17.22 -10.19
C ALA A 80 -6.89 -18.65 -9.97
N ASN A 81 -6.50 -19.58 -10.85
CA ASN A 81 -7.05 -20.93 -10.85
C ASN A 81 -6.43 -21.79 -9.76
N HIS A 82 -7.26 -22.51 -9.02
CA HIS A 82 -6.84 -23.52 -8.06
C HIS A 82 -7.21 -24.91 -8.59
N PRO A 83 -6.21 -25.79 -8.86
CA PRO A 83 -6.42 -27.03 -9.64
C PRO A 83 -7.46 -27.97 -9.03
N THR A 84 -7.65 -27.95 -7.72
CA THR A 84 -8.61 -28.80 -7.03
C THR A 84 -10.00 -28.19 -6.84
N TYR A 85 -10.13 -26.87 -6.69
CA TYR A 85 -11.34 -26.29 -6.08
C TYR A 85 -12.11 -25.36 -7.01
N PHE A 86 -11.43 -24.52 -7.78
CA PHE A 86 -12.09 -23.51 -8.59
C PHE A 86 -11.21 -22.95 -9.70
N ASP A 87 -11.88 -22.49 -10.76
CA ASP A 87 -11.37 -21.52 -11.70
C ASP A 87 -11.96 -20.14 -11.37
N LEU A 88 -11.10 -19.13 -11.27
CA LEU A 88 -11.45 -17.80 -10.78
C LEU A 88 -10.88 -16.73 -11.70
N GLU A 89 -11.76 -15.89 -12.22
CA GLU A 89 -11.37 -14.60 -12.80
C GLU A 89 -11.63 -13.49 -11.78
N LEU A 90 -10.63 -12.65 -11.58
CA LEU A 90 -10.66 -11.48 -10.72
C LEU A 90 -10.67 -10.22 -11.56
N TYR A 91 -11.42 -9.23 -11.09
CA TYR A 91 -11.10 -7.84 -11.35
C TYR A 91 -10.13 -7.39 -10.27
N VAL A 92 -8.99 -6.84 -10.70
CA VAL A 92 -8.01 -6.19 -9.84
C VAL A 92 -7.85 -4.77 -10.35
N ALA A 93 -8.19 -3.77 -9.55
CA ALA A 93 -8.02 -2.37 -9.93
C ALA A 93 -6.99 -1.70 -9.02
N ILE A 94 -6.15 -0.84 -9.59
CA ILE A 94 -5.14 -0.08 -8.88
C ILE A 94 -5.38 1.40 -9.17
N ASP A 95 -5.62 2.20 -8.13
CA ASP A 95 -5.83 3.64 -8.26
C ASP A 95 -4.49 4.39 -8.39
N ALA A 96 -4.56 5.67 -8.78
CA ALA A 96 -3.38 6.52 -8.92
C ALA A 96 -2.60 6.77 -7.60
N ASN A 97 -3.21 6.47 -6.44
CA ASN A 97 -2.57 6.56 -5.13
C ASN A 97 -1.97 5.21 -4.68
N GLY A 98 -1.95 4.20 -5.56
CA GLY A 98 -1.42 2.87 -5.26
C GLY A 98 -2.36 1.99 -4.43
N LYS A 99 -3.65 2.33 -4.30
CA LYS A 99 -4.62 1.46 -3.61
C LYS A 99 -5.13 0.37 -4.54
N VAL A 100 -5.08 -0.85 -4.04
CA VAL A 100 -5.52 -2.06 -4.70
C VAL A 100 -6.95 -2.38 -4.28
N TYR A 101 -7.76 -2.72 -5.27
CA TYR A 101 -9.14 -3.16 -5.18
C TYR A 101 -9.26 -4.52 -5.86
N ALA A 102 -9.81 -5.55 -5.19
CA ALA A 102 -10.03 -6.84 -5.85
C ALA A 102 -11.42 -7.42 -5.56
N ILE A 103 -12.07 -7.91 -6.62
CA ILE A 103 -13.38 -8.57 -6.56
C ILE A 103 -13.43 -9.69 -7.59
N ASP A 104 -14.20 -10.73 -7.33
CA ASP A 104 -14.40 -11.77 -8.31
C ASP A 104 -15.26 -11.28 -9.49
N LYS A 105 -14.78 -11.57 -10.70
CA LYS A 105 -15.49 -11.36 -11.96
C LYS A 105 -16.34 -12.58 -12.30
N LYS A 106 -15.71 -13.76 -12.23
CA LYS A 106 -16.31 -15.04 -12.59
C LYS A 106 -15.72 -16.14 -11.71
N VAL A 107 -16.57 -17.05 -11.23
CA VAL A 107 -16.16 -18.18 -10.41
C VAL A 107 -16.83 -19.44 -10.89
N GLU A 108 -16.04 -20.47 -11.16
CA GLU A 108 -16.50 -21.82 -11.45
C GLU A 108 -15.88 -22.77 -10.44
N THR A 109 -16.70 -23.33 -9.54
CA THR A 109 -16.24 -24.29 -8.54
C THR A 109 -16.40 -25.71 -9.04
N HIS A 110 -15.42 -26.58 -8.78
CA HIS A 110 -15.40 -27.93 -9.34
C HIS A 110 -16.47 -28.87 -8.75
N ASP A 111 -16.89 -28.63 -7.51
CA ASP A 111 -17.93 -29.40 -6.83
C ASP A 111 -18.68 -28.59 -5.76
N SER A 112 -19.73 -29.19 -5.17
CA SER A 112 -20.57 -28.56 -4.14
C SER A 112 -19.83 -28.22 -2.85
N THR A 113 -18.78 -28.98 -2.56
CA THR A 113 -17.93 -28.82 -1.38
C THR A 113 -17.08 -27.56 -1.56
N SER A 114 -16.45 -27.41 -2.72
CA SER A 114 -15.68 -26.26 -3.16
C SER A 114 -16.54 -24.99 -3.19
N ALA A 115 -17.79 -25.08 -3.64
CA ALA A 115 -18.75 -23.97 -3.60
C ALA A 115 -19.01 -23.44 -2.17
N SER A 116 -19.05 -24.33 -1.19
CA SER A 116 -19.24 -23.96 0.21
C SER A 116 -17.99 -23.30 0.78
N TYR A 117 -16.81 -23.83 0.47
CA TYR A 117 -15.52 -23.26 0.89
C TYR A 117 -15.23 -21.91 0.24
N PHE A 118 -15.59 -21.74 -1.03
CA PHE A 118 -15.30 -20.51 -1.76
C PHE A 118 -15.93 -19.27 -1.13
N LYS A 119 -17.07 -19.41 -0.43
CA LYS A 119 -17.68 -18.29 0.32
C LYS A 119 -16.71 -17.67 1.34
N LEU A 120 -15.90 -18.49 2.00
CA LEU A 120 -14.89 -18.04 2.96
C LEU A 120 -13.70 -17.36 2.26
N VAL A 121 -13.35 -17.85 1.07
CA VAL A 121 -12.29 -17.28 0.23
C VAL A 121 -12.74 -15.92 -0.35
N ARG A 122 -13.98 -15.80 -0.81
CA ARG A 122 -14.56 -14.53 -1.29
C ARG A 122 -14.63 -13.48 -0.19
N ASN A 123 -15.02 -13.87 1.03
CA ASN A 123 -15.01 -12.95 2.17
C ASN A 123 -13.59 -12.43 2.46
N TYR A 124 -12.58 -13.30 2.39
CA TYR A 124 -11.18 -12.89 2.52
C TYR A 124 -10.77 -11.90 1.42
N LEU A 125 -11.12 -12.15 0.15
CA LEU A 125 -10.84 -11.23 -0.95
C LEU A 125 -11.42 -9.83 -0.68
N LEU A 126 -12.71 -9.76 -0.35
CA LEU A 126 -13.42 -8.50 -0.15
C LEU A 126 -12.94 -7.71 1.08
N GLN A 127 -12.44 -8.40 2.11
CA GLN A 127 -11.97 -7.75 3.35
C GLN A 127 -10.54 -7.21 3.23
N ASN A 128 -9.66 -7.89 2.48
CA ASN A 128 -8.22 -7.60 2.53
C ASN A 128 -7.73 -6.70 1.38
N TYR A 129 -8.44 -6.66 0.26
CA TYR A 129 -8.01 -5.93 -0.93
C TYR A 129 -8.94 -4.78 -1.28
N ASN A 130 -9.73 -4.23 -0.35
CA ASN A 130 -10.62 -3.10 -0.67
C ASN A 130 -9.97 -1.77 -0.27
N GLY A 131 -9.12 -1.24 -1.15
CA GLY A 131 -8.42 0.03 -0.93
C GLY A 131 -7.13 -0.10 -0.12
N LEU A 132 -6.48 -1.27 -0.16
CA LEU A 132 -5.20 -1.50 0.51
C LEU A 132 -4.06 -0.99 -0.38
N TYR A 133 -3.12 -0.23 0.19
CA TYR A 133 -1.90 0.16 -0.53
C TYR A 133 -1.09 -1.05 -1.00
N TYR A 134 -0.61 -1.03 -2.24
CA TYR A 134 -0.01 -2.19 -2.90
C TYR A 134 1.22 -2.73 -2.14
N GLU A 135 1.99 -1.86 -1.47
CA GLU A 135 3.15 -2.20 -0.64
C GLU A 135 2.75 -3.10 0.54
N ASN A 136 1.51 -2.97 1.01
CA ASN A 136 1.01 -3.73 2.15
C ASN A 136 0.40 -5.09 1.77
N VAL A 137 0.20 -5.36 0.47
CA VAL A 137 -0.36 -6.63 -0.01
C VAL A 137 0.54 -7.81 0.38
N GLN A 138 1.85 -7.60 0.44
CA GLN A 138 2.80 -8.63 0.87
C GLN A 138 2.59 -9.08 2.32
N TYR A 139 2.04 -8.22 3.19
CA TYR A 139 1.79 -8.52 4.60
C TYR A 139 0.43 -9.16 4.85
N ILE A 140 -0.44 -9.24 3.83
CA ILE A 140 -1.69 -9.99 3.98
C ILE A 140 -1.35 -11.46 4.20
N ASP A 141 -1.86 -12.02 5.29
CA ASP A 141 -1.69 -13.44 5.59
C ASP A 141 -2.51 -14.31 4.61
N GLY A 142 -1.81 -14.84 3.62
CA GLY A 142 -2.35 -15.81 2.68
C GLY A 142 -2.45 -17.23 3.24
N ALA A 143 -1.86 -17.54 4.40
CA ALA A 143 -1.53 -18.91 4.82
C ALA A 143 -1.59 -19.19 6.33
N ALA A 144 -2.39 -18.49 7.14
CA ALA A 144 -2.65 -18.91 8.53
C ALA A 144 -3.23 -20.34 8.60
N GLY A 145 -2.35 -21.30 8.95
CA GLY A 145 -2.66 -22.72 9.04
C GLY A 145 -2.76 -23.38 7.67
N ALA A 146 -2.02 -24.49 7.48
CA ALA A 146 -2.00 -25.33 6.27
C ALA A 146 -3.35 -26.05 6.03
N THR A 147 -4.39 -25.27 5.79
CA THR A 147 -5.74 -25.70 5.45
C THR A 147 -5.99 -25.41 3.98
N THR A 148 -6.91 -26.15 3.37
CA THR A 148 -7.46 -25.92 2.03
C THR A 148 -7.79 -24.43 1.74
N ILE A 149 -8.22 -23.70 2.77
CA ILE A 149 -8.53 -22.27 2.70
C ILE A 149 -7.26 -21.42 2.54
N GLY A 150 -6.17 -21.75 3.24
CA GLY A 150 -4.88 -21.06 3.12
C GLY A 150 -4.28 -21.18 1.72
N VAL A 151 -4.30 -22.37 1.12
CA VAL A 151 -3.77 -22.56 -0.24
C VAL A 151 -4.56 -21.74 -1.28
N SER A 152 -5.89 -21.69 -1.13
CA SER A 152 -6.76 -20.88 -1.99
C SER A 152 -6.51 -19.36 -1.84
N ARG A 153 -6.31 -18.89 -0.60
CA ARG A 153 -5.95 -17.49 -0.31
C ARG A 153 -4.58 -17.11 -0.87
N SER A 154 -3.62 -18.02 -0.79
CA SER A 154 -2.28 -17.85 -1.36
C SER A 154 -2.33 -17.74 -2.88
N THR A 155 -3.19 -18.52 -3.55
CA THR A 155 -3.39 -18.44 -5.00
C THR A 155 -3.92 -17.07 -5.43
N ILE A 156 -4.90 -16.53 -4.70
CA ILE A 156 -5.42 -15.18 -4.94
C ILE A 156 -4.35 -14.13 -4.67
N LYS A 157 -3.62 -14.23 -3.55
CA LYS A 157 -2.54 -13.30 -3.21
C LYS A 157 -1.49 -13.26 -4.32
N ALA A 158 -1.05 -14.41 -4.81
CA ALA A 158 -0.07 -14.50 -5.89
C ALA A 158 -0.57 -13.79 -7.17
N ALA A 159 -1.83 -14.01 -7.56
CA ALA A 159 -2.41 -13.36 -8.74
C ALA A 159 -2.49 -11.82 -8.59
N VAL A 160 -2.91 -11.33 -7.41
CA VAL A 160 -2.96 -9.89 -7.12
C VAL A 160 -1.54 -9.30 -7.09
N SER A 161 -0.58 -9.96 -6.43
CA SER A 161 0.82 -9.54 -6.36
C SER A 161 1.46 -9.44 -7.75
N GLN A 162 1.25 -10.42 -8.63
CA GLN A 162 1.75 -10.36 -10.01
C GLN A 162 1.14 -9.19 -10.80
N THR A 163 -0.13 -8.85 -10.53
CA THR A 163 -0.78 -7.70 -11.17
C THR A 163 -0.18 -6.38 -10.71
N ILE A 164 0.15 -6.28 -9.42
CA ILE A 164 0.85 -5.12 -8.85
C ILE A 164 2.22 -4.97 -9.50
N ILE A 165 2.99 -6.06 -9.60
CA ILE A 165 4.31 -6.06 -10.23
C ILE A 165 4.21 -5.62 -11.70
N TYR A 166 3.24 -6.15 -12.45
CA TYR A 166 3.02 -5.76 -13.83
C TYR A 166 2.65 -4.28 -13.99
N HIS A 167 1.87 -3.72 -13.05
CA HIS A 167 1.41 -2.33 -13.10
C HIS A 167 2.50 -1.34 -12.66
N ASN A 168 3.18 -1.62 -11.54
CA ASN A 168 4.09 -0.70 -10.86
C ASN A 168 5.58 -1.01 -11.09
N GLY A 169 5.90 -2.19 -11.63
CA GLY A 169 7.23 -2.78 -11.56
C GLY A 169 7.42 -3.63 -10.30
N GLU A 170 8.54 -4.34 -10.23
CA GLU A 170 8.89 -5.12 -9.03
C GLU A 170 8.90 -4.21 -7.79
N PRO A 171 8.22 -4.59 -6.69
CA PRO A 171 8.27 -3.83 -5.46
C PRO A 171 9.73 -3.69 -5.02
N ILE A 172 10.13 -2.45 -4.74
CA ILE A 172 11.50 -2.18 -4.31
C ILE A 172 11.66 -2.73 -2.90
N ASP A 173 12.49 -3.77 -2.76
CA ASP A 173 12.88 -4.28 -1.46
C ASP A 173 13.92 -3.34 -0.82
N HIS A 174 13.43 -2.40 -0.01
CA HIS A 174 14.29 -1.43 0.66
C HIS A 174 15.25 -2.06 1.69
N LEU A 175 14.96 -3.26 2.20
CA LEU A 175 15.88 -3.98 3.08
C LEU A 175 17.01 -4.60 2.26
N GLU A 176 16.69 -5.24 1.13
CA GLU A 176 17.71 -5.74 0.20
C GLU A 176 18.61 -4.60 -0.31
N LEU A 177 18.04 -3.43 -0.63
CA LEU A 177 18.80 -2.24 -1.00
C LEU A 177 19.68 -1.71 0.15
N LEU A 178 19.18 -1.69 1.39
CA LEU A 178 19.94 -1.26 2.57
C LEU A 178 21.21 -2.10 2.78
N PHE A 179 21.12 -3.41 2.53
CA PHE A 179 22.23 -4.34 2.66
C PHE A 179 23.02 -4.56 1.35
N GLY A 180 22.70 -3.84 0.28
CA GLY A 180 23.47 -3.88 -0.97
C GLY A 180 23.34 -5.18 -1.76
N THR A 181 22.11 -5.73 -1.88
CA THR A 181 21.75 -6.99 -2.58
C THR A 181 22.11 -8.29 -1.86
N ASP A 182 22.53 -8.21 -0.60
CA ASP A 182 22.74 -9.40 0.22
C ASP A 182 21.39 -10.00 0.66
N ALA A 183 21.24 -11.31 0.49
CA ALA A 183 20.08 -12.04 0.99
C ALA A 183 19.97 -11.91 2.51
N TYR A 184 18.80 -11.51 2.99
CA TYR A 184 18.51 -11.34 4.40
C TYR A 184 17.42 -12.29 4.90
N THR A 185 17.39 -12.53 6.21
CA THR A 185 16.30 -13.23 6.88
C THR A 185 15.62 -12.30 7.86
N LEU A 186 14.35 -11.98 7.61
CA LEU A 186 13.50 -11.23 8.54
C LEU A 186 12.88 -12.19 9.55
N THR A 187 13.17 -12.00 10.83
CA THR A 187 12.67 -12.88 11.89
C THR A 187 11.47 -12.31 12.63
N ASN A 188 11.33 -10.99 12.66
CA ASN A 188 10.27 -10.31 13.41
C ASN A 188 10.09 -8.87 12.92
N THR A 189 8.85 -8.37 13.01
CA THR A 189 8.50 -6.98 12.71
C THR A 189 7.54 -6.48 13.77
N SER A 190 7.78 -5.27 14.27
CA SER A 190 6.90 -4.59 15.22
C SER A 190 6.87 -3.09 14.94
N THR A 191 5.95 -2.36 15.58
CA THR A 191 5.84 -0.91 15.42
C THR A 191 5.73 -0.25 16.78
N VAL A 192 6.55 0.76 17.03
CA VAL A 192 6.54 1.57 18.27
C VAL A 192 6.60 3.03 17.87
N ASN A 193 5.66 3.84 18.36
CA ASN A 193 5.61 5.29 18.06
C ASN A 193 5.70 5.63 16.56
N LYS A 194 5.02 4.85 15.71
CA LYS A 194 5.04 4.95 14.23
C LYS A 194 6.38 4.57 13.57
N ILE A 195 7.37 4.13 14.34
CA ILE A 195 8.63 3.57 13.84
C ILE A 195 8.46 2.06 13.69
N THR A 196 8.70 1.55 12.49
CA THR A 196 8.71 0.11 12.22
C THR A 196 10.10 -0.45 12.57
N ILE A 197 10.12 -1.49 13.39
CA ILE A 197 11.33 -2.16 13.88
C ILE A 197 11.34 -3.58 13.34
N MET A 198 12.43 -3.94 12.66
CA MET A 198 12.60 -5.22 11.97
C MET A 198 13.86 -5.90 12.50
N ASP A 199 13.73 -7.15 12.96
CA ASP A 199 14.87 -7.98 13.35
C ASP A 199 15.35 -8.74 12.11
N VAL A 200 16.56 -8.43 11.62
CA VAL A 200 17.08 -8.90 10.34
C VAL A 200 18.42 -9.59 10.52
N THR A 201 18.63 -10.74 9.87
CA THR A 201 19.92 -11.44 9.83
C THR A 201 20.49 -11.41 8.41
N VAL A 202 21.73 -10.94 8.26
CA VAL A 202 22.47 -10.89 6.99
C VAL A 202 23.84 -11.54 7.18
N GLY A 203 24.19 -12.53 6.37
CA GLY A 203 25.48 -13.23 6.49
C GLY A 203 25.75 -13.84 7.88
N GLY A 204 24.70 -14.16 8.65
CA GLY A 204 24.81 -14.65 10.04
C GLY A 204 24.97 -13.57 11.12
N VAL A 205 24.98 -12.29 10.75
CA VAL A 205 25.02 -11.15 11.68
C VAL A 205 23.59 -10.62 11.87
N GLN A 206 23.19 -10.40 13.13
CA GLN A 206 21.89 -9.83 13.46
C GLN A 206 21.95 -8.31 13.53
N TYR A 207 20.92 -7.68 12.97
CA TYR A 207 20.69 -6.24 12.97
C TYR A 207 19.25 -5.93 13.42
N LYS A 208 19.09 -4.79 14.09
CA LYS A 208 17.77 -4.15 14.23
C LYS A 208 17.65 -3.03 13.22
N VAL A 209 16.75 -3.19 12.25
CA VAL A 209 16.47 -2.18 11.24
C VAL A 209 15.27 -1.34 11.68
N TYR A 210 15.45 -0.03 11.70
CA TYR A 210 14.42 0.95 12.00
C TYR A 210 14.02 1.65 10.71
N GLN A 211 12.74 1.60 10.37
CA GLN A 211 12.13 2.39 9.31
C GLN A 211 11.30 3.49 9.95
N HIS A 212 11.54 4.73 9.55
CA HIS A 212 10.79 5.87 10.06
C HIS A 212 10.51 6.89 8.98
N THR A 213 9.32 7.47 9.01
CA THR A 213 8.85 8.50 8.07
C THR A 213 8.40 9.73 8.84
N GLY A 214 8.84 10.90 8.41
CA GLY A 214 8.32 12.16 8.91
C GLY A 214 8.25 13.21 7.81
N GLU A 215 7.52 14.29 8.08
CA GLU A 215 7.35 15.42 7.18
C GLU A 215 8.21 16.60 7.63
N GLY A 216 8.73 17.34 6.65
CA GLY A 216 9.51 18.55 6.90
C GLY A 216 9.46 19.52 5.74
N ASP A 217 9.93 20.74 6.02
CA ASP A 217 10.00 21.81 5.04
C ASP A 217 11.21 21.64 4.11
N TYR A 218 11.03 21.94 2.83
CA TYR A 218 12.12 22.11 1.86
C TYR A 218 11.85 23.31 0.95
N TYR A 219 12.91 23.86 0.38
CA TYR A 219 12.84 24.98 -0.57
C TYR A 219 13.29 24.51 -1.95
N ASP A 220 12.49 24.79 -2.97
CA ASP A 220 12.76 24.40 -4.36
C ASP A 220 13.25 25.56 -5.24
N HIS A 221 13.63 26.69 -4.63
CA HIS A 221 13.95 27.99 -5.28
C HIS A 221 12.75 28.80 -5.76
N SER A 222 11.53 28.29 -5.56
CA SER A 222 10.30 29.00 -5.90
C SER A 222 9.42 29.22 -4.66
N ALA A 223 9.27 28.20 -3.81
CA ALA A 223 8.49 28.25 -2.59
C ALA A 223 8.99 27.24 -1.55
N THR A 224 8.53 27.42 -0.31
CA THR A 224 8.66 26.39 0.73
C THR A 224 7.54 25.38 0.56
N HIS A 225 7.91 24.11 0.56
CA HIS A 225 7.03 22.97 0.44
C HIS A 225 7.20 22.07 1.66
N VAL A 226 6.14 21.31 1.99
CA VAL A 226 6.19 20.25 3.01
C VAL A 226 6.10 18.92 2.28
N ALA A 227 7.01 18.01 2.57
CA ALA A 227 6.94 16.65 2.04
C ALA A 227 7.55 15.63 3.01
N PRO A 228 7.20 14.34 2.87
CA PRO A 228 7.76 13.29 3.69
C PRO A 228 9.15 12.85 3.24
N ILE A 229 9.96 12.40 4.20
CA ILE A 229 11.17 11.61 3.99
C ILE A 229 11.05 10.33 4.81
N THR A 230 11.37 9.19 4.20
CA THR A 230 11.54 7.91 4.92
C THR A 230 13.01 7.53 5.02
N ILE A 231 13.45 7.15 6.22
CA ILE A 231 14.80 6.64 6.48
C ILE A 231 14.77 5.19 6.95
N PHE A 232 15.82 4.45 6.60
CA PHE A 232 16.12 3.12 7.12
C PHE A 232 17.48 3.15 7.82
N VAL A 233 17.55 2.59 9.03
CA VAL A 233 18.78 2.53 9.85
C VAL A 233 18.95 1.13 10.40
N ALA A 234 20.04 0.45 10.06
CA ALA A 234 20.41 -0.84 10.66
C ALA A 234 21.42 -0.63 11.79
N LEU A 235 21.03 -1.06 13.00
CA LEU A 235 21.89 -1.06 14.18
C LEU A 235 22.43 -2.46 14.46
N ASP A 236 23.68 -2.56 14.90
CA ASP A 236 24.23 -3.79 15.47
C ASP A 236 23.84 -3.97 16.95
N ALA A 237 24.35 -5.03 17.58
CA ALA A 237 24.10 -5.34 18.99
C ALA A 237 24.64 -4.27 19.97
N SER A 238 25.61 -3.46 19.55
CA SER A 238 26.17 -2.33 20.32
C SER A 238 25.37 -1.04 20.11
N ASN A 239 24.34 -1.07 19.25
CA ASN A 239 23.60 0.09 18.75
C ASN A 239 24.44 1.04 17.87
N ASP A 240 25.51 0.53 17.26
CA ASP A 240 26.24 1.27 16.23
C ASP A 240 25.47 1.19 14.90
N ILE A 241 25.35 2.33 14.23
CA ILE A 241 24.75 2.40 12.90
C ILE A 241 25.71 1.72 11.90
N LYS A 242 25.27 0.63 11.27
CA LYS A 242 26.06 -0.09 10.25
C LYS A 242 25.63 0.21 8.83
N PHE A 243 24.33 0.36 8.63
CA PHE A 243 23.78 0.67 7.31
C PHE A 243 22.72 1.75 7.46
N VAL A 244 22.67 2.63 6.48
CA VAL A 244 21.63 3.64 6.35
C VAL A 244 21.13 3.67 4.91
N SER A 245 19.85 3.92 4.73
CA SER A 245 19.27 4.10 3.39
C SER A 245 18.21 5.20 3.43
N LEU A 246 18.28 6.05 2.41
CA LEU A 246 17.32 7.11 2.12
C LEU A 246 16.74 6.82 0.74
N PRO A 247 15.73 5.94 0.60
CA PRO A 247 15.25 5.51 -0.71
C PRO A 247 14.73 6.71 -1.52
N GLU A 248 15.17 6.82 -2.78
CA GLU A 248 14.85 7.96 -3.65
C GLU A 248 13.35 8.07 -3.92
N ASP A 249 12.67 6.93 -4.08
CA ASP A 249 11.23 6.82 -4.28
C ASP A 249 10.41 7.21 -3.03
N LEU A 250 11.03 7.18 -1.83
CA LEU A 250 10.45 7.61 -0.57
C LEU A 250 11.00 8.96 -0.08
N TYR A 251 11.73 9.69 -0.93
CA TYR A 251 12.29 11.01 -0.67
C TYR A 251 11.44 12.09 -1.35
N GLY A 252 10.47 12.65 -0.63
CA GLY A 252 9.52 13.63 -1.16
C GLY A 252 10.07 15.05 -1.33
N HIS A 253 11.33 15.29 -0.97
CA HIS A 253 12.01 16.58 -1.13
C HIS A 253 12.63 16.73 -2.53
N THR A 254 13.20 17.90 -2.85
CA THR A 254 13.88 18.13 -4.14
C THR A 254 15.01 17.14 -4.39
N GLY A 255 14.93 16.42 -5.51
CA GLY A 255 15.92 15.43 -5.96
C GLY A 255 17.25 16.01 -6.46
N GLY A 256 18.01 15.20 -7.19
CA GLY A 256 19.26 15.61 -7.84
C GLY A 256 20.41 15.88 -6.86
N SER A 257 21.10 17.02 -7.01
CA SER A 257 22.24 17.37 -6.15
C SER A 257 21.85 17.54 -4.67
N TYR A 258 20.61 17.94 -4.39
CA TYR A 258 20.12 18.12 -3.02
C TYR A 258 19.95 16.77 -2.33
N TYR A 259 19.30 15.83 -3.00
CA TYR A 259 19.19 14.44 -2.54
C TYR A 259 20.58 13.80 -2.32
N THR A 260 21.50 13.95 -3.27
CA THR A 260 22.88 13.41 -3.12
C THR A 260 23.58 13.95 -1.87
N ARG A 261 23.39 15.24 -1.54
CA ARG A 261 23.94 15.83 -0.30
C ARG A 261 23.28 15.25 0.95
N SER A 262 21.96 15.01 0.93
CA SER A 262 21.23 14.38 2.04
C SER A 262 21.63 12.92 2.26
N VAL A 263 21.85 12.16 1.19
CA VAL A 263 22.38 10.79 1.25
C VAL A 263 23.79 10.79 1.86
N ASN A 264 24.69 11.66 1.37
CA ASN A 264 26.05 11.76 1.91
C ASN A 264 26.06 12.19 3.39
N TYR A 265 25.17 13.10 3.76
CA TYR A 265 24.97 13.52 5.13
C TYR A 265 24.51 12.35 6.00
N PHE A 266 23.49 11.60 5.58
CA PHE A 266 22.99 10.47 6.35
C PHE A 266 24.05 9.37 6.50
N ASN A 267 24.81 9.10 5.42
CA ASN A 267 25.94 8.18 5.44
C ASN A 267 27.06 8.58 6.39
N SER A 268 27.17 9.87 6.78
CA SER A 268 28.18 10.31 7.75
C SER A 268 27.94 9.76 9.17
N TYR A 269 26.72 9.28 9.47
CA TYR A 269 26.39 8.63 10.74
C TYR A 269 26.76 7.14 10.78
N VAL A 270 27.19 6.54 9.66
CA VAL A 270 27.66 5.15 9.66
C VAL A 270 28.88 5.03 10.57
N SER A 271 28.87 4.03 11.44
CA SER A 271 29.83 3.79 12.53
C SER A 271 29.68 4.69 13.77
N THR A 272 28.66 5.54 13.83
CA THR A 272 28.30 6.29 15.04
C THR A 272 27.35 5.47 15.90
N ASN A 273 27.47 5.56 17.23
CA ASN A 273 26.49 4.94 18.12
C ASN A 273 25.22 5.79 18.15
N ILE A 274 24.05 5.17 17.99
CA ILE A 274 22.77 5.91 17.98
C ILE A 274 22.51 6.64 19.30
N ASN A 275 23.12 6.20 20.40
CA ASN A 275 22.94 6.81 21.71
C ASN A 275 23.83 8.06 21.92
N ASP A 276 24.82 8.28 21.06
CA ASP A 276 25.69 9.44 21.14
C ASP A 276 24.95 10.73 20.76
N GLU A 277 25.60 11.87 20.99
CA GLU A 277 25.08 13.17 20.55
C GLU A 277 25.16 13.27 19.03
N LEU A 278 23.99 13.41 18.38
CA LEU A 278 23.89 13.59 16.95
C LEU A 278 24.04 15.09 16.63
N VAL A 279 24.81 15.42 15.59
CA VAL A 279 24.99 16.82 15.16
C VAL A 279 23.62 17.44 14.85
N ASP A 280 23.29 18.50 15.59
CA ASP A 280 22.06 19.27 15.40
C ASP A 280 22.28 20.33 14.31
N TYR A 281 21.46 20.29 13.26
CA TYR A 281 21.42 21.35 12.26
C TYR A 281 20.34 22.35 12.65
N THR A 282 20.64 23.64 12.49
CA THR A 282 19.63 24.69 12.70
C THR A 282 18.43 24.46 11.77
N ALA A 283 17.24 24.37 12.38
CA ALA A 283 15.97 24.27 11.67
C ALA A 283 15.76 25.44 10.71
N GLY A 284 15.43 25.14 9.45
CA GLY A 284 15.03 26.13 8.45
C GLY A 284 15.20 25.64 7.01
N PRO A 285 14.29 26.02 6.09
CA PRO A 285 14.45 25.77 4.67
C PRO A 285 15.45 26.79 4.10
N THR A 286 16.73 26.66 4.43
CA THR A 286 17.79 27.45 3.79
C THR A 286 18.28 26.74 2.53
N ASP A 287 18.93 27.50 1.64
CA ASP A 287 19.66 26.97 0.49
C ASP A 287 20.54 25.77 0.93
N GLU A 288 20.71 24.77 0.07
CA GLU A 288 21.68 23.65 0.23
C GLU A 288 21.25 22.36 0.99
N SER A 289 19.97 21.94 0.98
CA SER A 289 19.46 20.69 1.59
C SER A 289 19.31 20.69 3.13
N MET A 290 19.48 21.83 3.79
CA MET A 290 19.45 21.89 5.27
C MET A 290 18.12 21.43 5.87
N GLY A 291 16.99 21.66 5.18
CA GLY A 291 15.68 21.15 5.60
C GLY A 291 15.61 19.61 5.64
N SER A 292 16.13 18.93 4.61
CA SER A 292 16.22 17.47 4.57
C SER A 292 17.16 16.93 5.65
N GLN A 293 18.32 17.58 5.84
CA GLN A 293 19.32 17.17 6.84
C GLN A 293 18.77 17.31 8.26
N TYR A 294 18.08 18.41 8.54
CA TYR A 294 17.37 18.63 9.80
C TYR A 294 16.33 17.53 10.06
N LEU A 295 15.50 17.21 9.07
CA LEU A 295 14.50 16.15 9.20
C LEU A 295 15.15 14.79 9.45
N ILE A 296 16.25 14.45 8.74
CA ILE A 296 17.00 13.20 8.97
C ILE A 296 17.51 13.13 10.42
N THR A 297 18.11 14.20 10.96
CA THR A 297 18.56 14.25 12.36
C THR A 297 17.40 14.09 13.34
N LYS A 298 16.26 14.74 13.06
CA LYS A 298 15.06 14.58 13.88
C LYS A 298 14.56 13.13 13.91
N LEU A 299 14.47 12.49 12.74
CA LEU A 299 14.05 11.08 12.65
C LEU A 299 15.02 10.14 13.37
N LEU A 300 16.33 10.40 13.27
CA LEU A 300 17.35 9.65 14.03
C LEU A 300 17.21 9.83 15.54
N ASN A 301 16.91 11.03 16.03
CA ASN A 301 16.65 11.27 17.45
C ASN A 301 15.38 10.56 17.94
N GLU A 302 14.32 10.51 17.12
CA GLU A 302 13.10 9.76 17.46
C GLU A 302 13.37 8.24 17.51
N ILE A 303 14.23 7.72 16.63
CA ILE A 303 14.72 6.33 16.70
C ILE A 303 15.54 6.10 17.97
N LYS A 304 16.46 7.02 18.31
CA LYS A 304 17.27 6.97 19.54
C LYS A 304 16.42 6.86 20.80
N GLU A 305 15.31 7.61 20.87
CA GLU A 305 14.37 7.51 21.98
C GLU A 305 13.80 6.10 22.09
N VAL A 306 13.30 5.52 21.00
CA VAL A 306 12.74 4.15 20.98
C VAL A 306 13.78 3.10 21.40
N VAL A 307 15.02 3.22 20.91
CA VAL A 307 16.14 2.34 21.32
C VAL A 307 16.36 2.42 22.83
N SER A 308 16.39 3.64 23.37
CA SER A 308 16.63 3.90 24.79
C SER A 308 15.51 3.36 25.69
N TRP A 309 14.24 3.52 25.29
CA TRP A 309 13.08 2.97 26.02
C TRP A 309 13.08 1.44 26.07
N ASN A 310 13.45 0.78 24.97
CA ASN A 310 13.55 -0.69 24.93
C ASN A 310 14.65 -1.22 25.86
N ASN A 311 15.79 -0.52 25.94
CA ASN A 311 16.86 -0.89 26.87
C ASN A 311 16.42 -0.76 28.33
N LEU A 312 15.68 0.30 28.67
CA LEU A 312 15.14 0.49 30.03
C LEU A 312 14.17 -0.63 30.41
N LEU A 313 13.21 -0.99 29.56
CA LEU A 313 12.23 -2.05 29.86
C LEU A 313 12.90 -3.42 30.12
N ASN A 314 13.98 -3.73 29.40
CA ASN A 314 14.74 -4.96 29.62
C ASN A 314 15.49 -4.98 30.96
N LEU A 315 15.84 -3.83 31.52
CA LEU A 315 16.48 -3.71 32.84
C LEU A 315 15.51 -3.92 34.02
N TRP A 316 14.19 -3.77 33.82
CA TRP A 316 13.18 -3.97 34.87
C TRP A 316 12.61 -5.40 34.91
N LEU A 317 12.97 -6.25 33.94
CA LEU A 317 12.53 -7.65 33.84
C LEU A 317 13.57 -8.65 34.37
N PHE A 318 14.68 -8.15 34.94
CA PHE A 318 15.66 -8.91 35.71
C PHE A 318 15.78 -8.33 37.12
#